data_AF-A0A8W7PWE8-F1
#
_entry.id   AF-A0A8W7PWE8-F1
#
_cell.length_a   1.000
_cell.length_b   1.000
_cell.length_c   1.000
_cell.angle_alpha   90.00
_cell.angle_beta   90.00
_cell.angle_gamma   90.00
#
_symmetry.space_group_name_H-M   'P 1'
#
loop_
_entity.id
_entity.type
_entity.pdbx_description
1 polymer ?
#
loop_
_entity_poly.entity_id
_entity_poly.type
_entity_poly.pdbx_seq_one_letter_code
_entity_poly.pdbx_strand_id
1 'polypeptide(L)'
;MVTALKQEPLKNEPTQRDGSSTNDNNLSDRFTIDSCPPIPPNLDGPITVDVAFESLSAVESRFADKLQPGGQYVPPDCTARNRVAIIVPYRDREKHLPIFLKNIHALLMKQQLEYGIYIVEQTAGSSFNRAALMNIGFVEAMKQKNWECMVFHDIDLLPMDDRNLYTCPDQPRHMSVAVDTFGFKLPYSTIFGGVSAMTEKQFRMVNGFSNAFWGWGGEDDDMSNRLKHVGFHIARYPVNIARYTMLSHKKEKANPKRAADDCRF
;
A
#
# COMPACT_ATOMS: atom_id res chain seq x y z
N MET A 1 12.65 -5.53 -8.36
CA MET A 1 11.17 -5.42 -8.49
C MET A 1 10.45 -4.57 -7.45
N VAL A 2 11.04 -4.28 -6.29
CA VAL A 2 10.42 -3.50 -5.20
C VAL A 2 11.50 -2.78 -4.41
N THR A 3 11.11 -1.81 -3.61
CA THR A 3 11.97 -1.28 -2.54
C THR A 3 11.83 -2.18 -1.34
N ALA A 4 12.87 -2.96 -1.05
CA ALA A 4 12.94 -3.74 0.20
C ALA A 4 13.53 -2.85 1.30
N LEU A 5 12.79 -2.69 2.39
CA LEU A 5 13.22 -1.97 3.57
C LEU A 5 13.55 -2.98 4.66
N LYS A 6 14.82 -3.06 5.03
CA LYS A 6 15.28 -3.82 6.20
C LYS A 6 15.51 -2.86 7.36
N GLN A 7 15.14 -3.29 8.56
CA GLN A 7 15.34 -2.51 9.78
C GLN A 7 16.85 -2.44 10.08
N GLU A 8 17.49 -1.34 9.71
CA GLU A 8 18.88 -1.03 10.08
C GLU A 8 18.94 -0.18 11.37
N PRO A 9 19.98 -0.33 12.21
CA PRO A 9 20.20 0.54 13.36
C PRO A 9 20.55 1.97 12.91
N LEU A 10 19.94 2.95 13.60
CA LEU A 10 20.12 4.39 13.39
C LEU A 10 21.59 4.78 13.28
N LYS A 11 22.00 5.26 12.11
CA LYS A 11 23.27 5.96 11.89
C LYS A 11 22.98 7.44 11.59
N ASN A 12 23.62 8.31 12.35
CA ASN A 12 23.63 9.75 12.12
C ASN A 12 24.55 10.07 10.94
N GLU A 13 24.10 10.87 9.99
CA GLU A 13 24.95 11.55 9.00
C GLU A 13 24.89 13.07 9.19
N PRO A 14 26.00 13.79 8.99
CA PRO A 14 26.02 15.25 9.02
C PRO A 14 25.73 15.87 7.65
N THR A 15 25.00 16.99 7.69
CA THR A 15 24.76 17.94 6.60
C THR A 15 26.01 18.66 6.10
N GLN A 16 26.10 18.87 4.79
CA GLN A 16 26.74 20.07 4.20
C GLN A 16 25.93 20.60 3.01
N ARG A 17 25.84 21.94 2.96
CA ARG A 17 25.33 22.75 1.85
C ARG A 17 26.50 23.14 0.95
N ASP A 18 26.24 23.32 -0.34
CA ASP A 18 26.64 24.54 -1.06
C ASP A 18 25.84 24.68 -2.36
N GLY A 19 25.56 25.93 -2.77
CA GLY A 19 24.77 26.27 -3.95
C GLY A 19 25.61 26.87 -5.07
N SER A 20 25.02 26.94 -6.27
CA SER A 20 25.25 28.02 -7.23
C SER A 20 24.25 27.94 -8.39
N SER A 21 23.73 29.10 -8.76
CA SER A 21 22.81 29.39 -9.87
C SER A 21 23.52 29.53 -11.21
N THR A 22 22.87 29.15 -12.31
CA THR A 22 22.95 29.85 -13.61
C THR A 22 21.63 29.73 -14.38
N ASN A 23 21.17 30.87 -14.90
CA ASN A 23 20.08 31.01 -15.85
C ASN A 23 20.55 30.60 -17.25
N ASP A 24 19.69 29.94 -18.02
CA ASP A 24 19.66 30.11 -19.48
C ASP A 24 18.23 29.93 -20.01
N ASN A 25 17.83 30.87 -20.86
CA ASN A 25 16.50 31.03 -21.44
C ASN A 25 16.26 30.16 -22.67
N ASN A 26 14.97 29.85 -22.89
CA ASN A 26 14.30 29.57 -24.15
C ASN A 26 14.62 28.28 -24.93
N LEU A 27 13.69 27.33 -24.82
CA LEU A 27 13.03 26.71 -25.98
C LEU A 27 11.60 26.31 -25.58
N SER A 28 10.70 27.28 -25.74
CA SER A 28 9.26 27.09 -25.65
C SER A 28 8.76 26.31 -26.86
N ASP A 29 8.76 24.98 -26.70
CA ASP A 29 7.77 24.05 -27.25
C ASP A 29 7.80 22.81 -26.36
N ARG A 30 7.41 22.99 -25.10
CA ARG A 30 7.16 21.84 -24.21
C ARG A 30 5.86 21.22 -24.69
N PHE A 31 5.96 20.09 -25.39
CA PHE A 31 4.89 19.10 -25.43
C PHE A 31 4.51 18.79 -23.97
N THR A 32 3.52 19.50 -23.43
CA THR A 32 3.00 19.23 -22.11
C THR A 32 2.20 17.95 -22.22
N ILE A 33 2.75 16.86 -21.70
CA ILE A 33 2.03 15.60 -21.57
C ILE A 33 0.80 15.86 -20.70
N ASP A 34 -0.38 15.68 -21.27
CA ASP A 34 -1.65 15.88 -20.57
C ASP A 34 -1.75 14.98 -19.33
N SER A 35 -2.55 15.42 -18.35
CA SER A 35 -2.85 14.58 -17.19
C SER A 35 -3.63 13.33 -17.61
N CYS A 36 -3.35 12.18 -16.98
CA CYS A 36 -4.13 10.97 -17.19
C CYS A 36 -5.63 11.24 -16.96
N PRO A 37 -6.56 10.54 -17.64
CA PRO A 37 -7.98 10.75 -17.43
C PRO A 37 -8.36 10.46 -15.96
N PRO A 38 -9.38 11.15 -15.39
CA PRO A 38 -9.82 10.92 -14.01
C PRO A 38 -10.23 9.47 -13.73
N ILE A 39 -10.77 8.79 -14.73
CA ILE A 39 -11.08 7.36 -14.72
C ILE A 39 -10.17 6.72 -15.77
N PRO A 40 -9.30 5.76 -15.40
CA PRO A 40 -8.45 5.04 -16.35
C PRO A 40 -9.30 4.38 -17.44
N PRO A 41 -8.94 4.50 -18.73
CA PRO A 41 -9.84 4.17 -19.84
C PRO A 41 -9.99 2.67 -20.06
N ASN A 42 -9.03 1.87 -19.58
CA ASN A 42 -8.91 0.47 -19.95
C ASN A 42 -9.43 -0.50 -18.88
N LEU A 43 -10.10 -0.05 -17.82
CA LEU A 43 -10.57 -0.93 -16.74
C LEU A 43 -11.62 -1.96 -17.23
N ASP A 44 -11.40 -3.24 -16.93
CA ASP A 44 -12.26 -4.36 -17.37
C ASP A 44 -13.39 -4.67 -16.37
N GLY A 45 -13.28 -4.18 -15.14
CA GLY A 45 -14.13 -4.60 -14.03
C GLY A 45 -13.63 -5.90 -13.40
N PRO A 46 -14.48 -6.93 -13.25
CA PRO A 46 -14.08 -8.19 -12.63
C PRO A 46 -12.90 -8.83 -13.37
N ILE A 47 -11.83 -9.14 -12.64
CA ILE A 47 -10.61 -9.77 -13.16
C ILE A 47 -10.36 -11.12 -12.49
N THR A 48 -9.77 -12.05 -13.25
CA THR A 48 -9.27 -13.31 -12.69
C THR A 48 -7.87 -13.10 -12.13
N VAL A 49 -7.70 -13.38 -10.84
CA VAL A 49 -6.41 -13.30 -10.16
C VAL A 49 -5.55 -14.51 -10.53
N ASP A 50 -4.32 -14.27 -10.94
CA ASP A 50 -3.37 -15.33 -11.27
C ASP A 50 -2.64 -15.77 -9.99
N VAL A 51 -3.06 -16.89 -9.41
CA VAL A 51 -2.47 -17.47 -8.19
C VAL A 51 -1.37 -18.49 -8.48
N ALA A 52 -1.01 -18.71 -9.74
CA ALA A 52 0.04 -19.66 -10.09
C ALA A 52 1.40 -19.16 -9.59
N PHE A 53 2.19 -20.04 -8.99
CA PHE A 53 3.54 -19.66 -8.57
C PHE A 53 4.45 -19.51 -9.80
N GLU A 54 5.21 -18.41 -9.83
CA GLU A 54 6.35 -18.22 -10.71
C GLU A 54 7.52 -17.66 -9.89
N SER A 55 8.77 -17.89 -10.31
CA SER A 55 9.92 -17.39 -9.57
C SER A 55 9.95 -15.87 -9.59
N LEU A 56 10.53 -15.26 -8.55
CA LEU A 56 10.71 -13.81 -8.50
C LEU A 56 11.45 -13.31 -9.76
N SER A 57 12.50 -13.99 -10.21
CA SER A 57 13.21 -13.64 -11.44
C SER A 57 12.31 -13.62 -12.70
N ALA A 58 11.32 -14.51 -12.79
CA ALA A 58 10.38 -14.54 -13.91
C ALA A 58 9.44 -13.34 -13.87
N VAL A 59 8.90 -13.01 -12.68
CA VAL A 59 8.11 -11.78 -12.49
C VAL A 59 8.96 -10.54 -12.83
N GLU A 60 10.24 -10.53 -12.45
CA GLU A 60 11.17 -9.42 -12.73
C GLU A 60 11.31 -9.18 -14.22
N SER A 61 11.52 -10.28 -14.95
CA SER A 61 11.72 -10.26 -16.40
C SER A 61 10.45 -9.79 -17.12
N ARG A 62 9.27 -10.12 -16.59
CA ARG A 62 7.96 -9.73 -17.14
C ARG A 62 7.71 -8.22 -17.12
N PHE A 63 8.30 -7.49 -16.16
CA PHE A 63 8.09 -6.06 -15.99
C PHE A 63 9.36 -5.21 -16.16
N ALA A 64 10.46 -5.82 -16.60
CA ALA A 64 11.77 -5.18 -16.68
C ALA A 64 11.80 -3.93 -17.58
N ASP A 65 10.98 -3.91 -18.63
CA ASP A 65 10.83 -2.81 -19.58
C ASP A 65 9.89 -1.70 -19.09
N LYS A 66 9.10 -1.96 -18.04
CA LYS A 66 8.05 -1.05 -17.54
C LYS A 66 8.40 -0.43 -16.19
N LEU A 67 9.13 -1.13 -15.34
CA LEU A 67 9.44 -0.69 -13.98
C LEU A 67 10.79 0.01 -13.92
N GLN A 68 10.80 1.11 -13.18
CA GLN A 68 12.02 1.77 -12.72
C GLN A 68 12.63 1.01 -11.54
N PRO A 69 13.93 1.25 -11.22
CA PRO A 69 14.57 0.69 -10.03
C PRO A 69 13.74 0.89 -8.76
N GLY A 70 13.73 -0.12 -7.88
CA GLY A 70 12.89 -0.11 -6.67
C GLY A 70 11.41 -0.44 -6.93
N GLY A 71 11.04 -0.91 -8.12
CA GLY A 71 9.65 -1.29 -8.40
C GLY A 71 8.70 -0.10 -8.54
N GLN A 72 9.25 1.03 -9.00
CA GLN A 72 8.46 2.23 -9.27
C GLN A 72 7.93 2.21 -10.70
N TYR A 73 6.80 2.87 -10.90
CA TYR A 73 6.17 3.03 -12.21
C TYR A 73 5.60 4.44 -12.35
N VAL A 74 5.69 4.97 -13.56
CA VAL A 74 5.02 6.20 -14.00
C VAL A 74 4.37 5.89 -15.36
N PRO A 75 3.11 6.28 -15.61
CA PRO A 75 2.49 6.11 -16.92
C PRO A 75 3.30 6.83 -18.01
N PRO A 76 3.60 6.17 -19.15
CA PRO A 76 4.45 6.77 -20.18
C PRO A 76 3.74 7.85 -21.00
N ASP A 77 2.41 7.74 -21.15
CA ASP A 77 1.63 8.53 -22.11
C ASP A 77 0.88 9.71 -21.47
N CYS A 78 0.93 9.84 -20.14
CA CYS A 78 0.18 10.88 -19.41
C CYS A 78 0.81 11.16 -18.04
N THR A 79 0.58 12.37 -17.51
CA THR A 79 0.99 12.72 -16.14
C THR A 79 0.00 12.10 -15.14
N ALA A 80 0.47 11.20 -14.27
CA ALA A 80 -0.37 10.56 -13.27
C ALA A 80 -1.03 11.58 -12.33
N ARG A 81 -2.33 11.39 -12.06
CA ARG A 81 -3.08 12.25 -11.11
C ARG A 81 -2.82 11.92 -9.65
N ASN A 82 -2.37 10.70 -9.37
CA ASN A 82 -2.21 10.18 -8.02
C ASN A 82 -0.81 9.57 -7.89
N ARG A 83 -0.07 10.02 -6.86
CA ARG A 83 1.19 9.41 -6.45
C ARG A 83 0.96 8.52 -5.23
N VAL A 84 1.17 7.22 -5.39
CA VAL A 84 0.76 6.20 -4.41
C VAL A 84 1.93 5.34 -3.91
N ALA A 85 2.14 5.31 -2.59
CA ALA A 85 3.01 4.33 -1.96
C ALA A 85 2.21 3.10 -1.52
N ILE A 86 2.58 1.92 -2.01
CA ILE A 86 2.02 0.65 -1.55
C ILE A 86 2.95 0.09 -0.47
N ILE A 87 2.49 0.06 0.77
CA ILE A 87 3.28 -0.36 1.95
C ILE A 87 2.82 -1.74 2.37
N VAL A 88 3.74 -2.70 2.31
CA VAL A 88 3.46 -4.12 2.53
C VAL A 88 4.30 -4.62 3.71
N PRO A 89 3.71 -4.79 4.91
CA PRO A 89 4.41 -5.44 6.02
C PRO A 89 4.66 -6.91 5.68
N TYR A 90 5.89 -7.39 5.91
CA TYR A 90 6.34 -8.67 5.37
C TYR A 90 7.26 -9.42 6.34
N ARG A 91 7.07 -10.75 6.41
CA ARG A 91 8.02 -11.72 6.99
C ARG A 91 7.62 -13.14 6.59
N ASP A 92 8.57 -13.98 6.20
CA ASP A 92 8.38 -15.44 5.93
C ASP A 92 7.20 -15.76 4.97
N ARG A 93 7.08 -15.00 3.87
CA ARG A 93 6.01 -15.09 2.87
C ARG A 93 6.55 -15.22 1.43
N GLU A 94 7.66 -15.95 1.26
CA GLU A 94 8.42 -16.00 0.00
C GLU A 94 7.60 -16.51 -1.18
N LYS A 95 6.65 -17.43 -0.93
CA LYS A 95 5.76 -17.95 -1.97
C LYS A 95 4.65 -16.97 -2.37
N HIS A 96 4.24 -16.09 -1.45
CA HIS A 96 3.20 -15.09 -1.73
C HIS A 96 3.78 -13.90 -2.49
N LEU A 97 5.02 -13.50 -2.20
CA LEU A 97 5.63 -12.32 -2.79
C LEU A 97 5.57 -12.27 -4.34
N PRO A 98 6.02 -13.27 -5.11
CA PRO A 98 5.94 -13.19 -6.57
C PRO A 98 4.50 -13.17 -7.09
N ILE A 99 3.58 -13.89 -6.43
CA ILE A 99 2.16 -13.89 -6.76
C ILE A 99 1.55 -12.50 -6.52
N PHE A 100 1.90 -11.86 -5.41
CA PHE A 100 1.49 -10.51 -5.09
C PHE A 100 1.99 -9.52 -6.15
N LEU A 101 3.29 -9.51 -6.43
CA LEU A 101 3.90 -8.53 -7.31
C LEU A 101 3.34 -8.61 -8.73
N LYS A 102 3.18 -9.81 -9.29
CA LYS A 102 2.68 -9.95 -10.66
C LYS A 102 1.25 -9.42 -10.83
N ASN A 103 0.39 -9.65 -9.84
CA ASN A 103 -1.01 -9.19 -9.91
C ASN A 103 -1.10 -7.70 -9.61
N ILE A 104 -0.40 -7.22 -8.58
CA ILE A 104 -0.48 -5.81 -8.15
C ILE A 104 0.19 -4.89 -9.16
N HIS A 105 1.35 -5.24 -9.75
CA HIS A 105 1.93 -4.41 -10.82
C HIS A 105 1.00 -4.29 -12.02
N ALA A 106 0.43 -5.40 -12.49
CA ALA A 106 -0.49 -5.39 -13.63
C ALA A 106 -1.72 -4.51 -13.36
N LEU A 107 -2.30 -4.61 -12.16
CA LEU A 107 -3.43 -3.81 -11.73
C LEU A 107 -3.09 -2.30 -11.67
N LEU A 108 -2.02 -1.93 -10.97
CA LEU A 108 -1.70 -0.52 -10.70
C LEU A 108 -1.26 0.23 -11.97
N MET A 109 -0.55 -0.45 -12.88
CA MET A 109 -0.21 0.11 -14.20
C MET A 109 -1.47 0.44 -15.00
N LYS A 110 -2.46 -0.46 -14.97
CA LYS A 110 -3.74 -0.30 -15.64
C LYS A 110 -4.56 0.86 -15.09
N GLN A 111 -4.41 1.15 -13.79
CA GLN A 111 -5.02 2.29 -13.11
C GLN A 111 -4.28 3.63 -13.36
N GLN A 112 -3.24 3.65 -14.21
CA GLN A 112 -2.48 4.85 -14.58
C GLN A 112 -1.97 5.65 -13.38
N LEU A 113 -1.50 4.94 -12.35
CA LEU A 113 -0.93 5.52 -11.14
C LEU A 113 0.56 5.75 -11.32
N GLU A 114 1.09 6.83 -10.72
CA GLU A 114 2.50 6.85 -10.35
C GLU A 114 2.61 6.16 -9.00
N TYR A 115 3.37 5.07 -8.91
CA TYR A 115 3.44 4.29 -7.67
C TYR A 115 4.81 3.70 -7.38
N GLY A 116 5.01 3.34 -6.12
CA GLY A 116 6.13 2.54 -5.65
C GLY A 116 5.65 1.48 -4.65
N ILE A 117 6.23 0.27 -4.71
CA ILE A 117 5.93 -0.82 -3.79
C ILE A 117 7.07 -0.97 -2.77
N TYR A 118 6.71 -0.91 -1.50
CA TYR A 118 7.61 -0.96 -0.34
C TYR A 118 7.33 -2.23 0.46
N ILE A 119 8.21 -3.22 0.31
CA ILE A 119 8.17 -4.44 1.12
C ILE A 119 8.97 -4.17 2.40
N VAL A 120 8.27 -4.11 3.54
CA VAL A 120 8.86 -3.78 4.84
C VAL A 120 9.06 -5.07 5.62
N GLU A 121 10.28 -5.58 5.58
CA GLU A 121 10.63 -6.88 6.16
C GLU A 121 10.99 -6.78 7.64
N GLN A 122 10.26 -7.49 8.50
CA GLN A 122 10.63 -7.62 9.91
C GLN A 122 11.67 -8.72 10.08
N THR A 123 12.77 -8.40 10.76
CA THR A 123 13.78 -9.38 11.14
C THR A 123 13.23 -10.40 12.15
N ALA A 124 13.88 -11.56 12.20
CA ALA A 124 13.53 -12.62 13.15
C ALA A 124 13.83 -12.21 14.61
N GLY A 125 13.21 -12.91 15.57
CA GLY A 125 13.50 -12.76 17.00
C GLY A 125 12.40 -12.09 17.84
N SER A 126 11.35 -11.58 17.21
CA SER A 126 10.17 -11.01 17.89
C SER A 126 8.86 -11.42 17.21
N SER A 127 7.73 -11.30 17.91
CA SER A 127 6.40 -11.44 17.30
C SER A 127 6.22 -10.44 16.16
N PHE A 128 5.43 -10.79 15.15
CA PHE A 128 5.21 -9.89 14.01
C PHE A 128 4.46 -8.64 14.48
N ASN A 129 4.89 -7.45 14.04
CA ASN A 129 4.25 -6.18 14.37
C ASN A 129 3.84 -5.46 13.07
N ARG A 130 2.69 -5.88 12.55
CA ARG A 130 2.13 -5.39 11.28
C ARG A 130 2.01 -3.87 11.25
N ALA A 131 1.44 -3.28 12.30
CA ALA A 131 1.25 -1.84 12.41
C ALA A 131 2.56 -1.04 12.46
N ALA A 132 3.55 -1.50 13.23
CA ALA A 132 4.86 -0.84 13.28
C ALA A 132 5.56 -0.85 11.92
N LEU A 133 5.48 -1.96 11.17
CA LEU A 133 6.04 -2.04 9.82
C LEU A 133 5.32 -1.10 8.84
N MET A 134 4.00 -0.91 8.98
CA MET A 134 3.26 0.08 8.19
C MET A 134 3.74 1.51 8.49
N ASN A 135 3.99 1.85 9.76
CA ASN A 135 4.56 3.13 10.15
C ASN A 135 5.98 3.33 9.60
N ILE A 136 6.84 2.30 9.69
CA ILE A 136 8.20 2.33 9.12
C ILE A 136 8.13 2.54 7.61
N GLY A 137 7.28 1.78 6.92
CA GLY A 137 7.08 1.91 5.48
C GLY A 137 6.63 3.30 5.07
N PHE A 138 5.74 3.94 5.84
CA PHE A 138 5.35 5.34 5.61
C PHE A 138 6.55 6.28 5.70
N VAL A 139 7.30 6.21 6.79
CA VAL A 139 8.47 7.09 7.02
C VAL A 139 9.51 6.92 5.91
N GLU A 140 9.86 5.69 5.57
CA GLU A 140 10.87 5.40 4.56
C GLU A 140 10.41 5.73 3.13
N ALA A 141 9.13 5.48 2.80
CA ALA A 141 8.58 5.86 1.49
C ALA A 141 8.63 7.38 1.28
N MET A 142 8.28 8.16 2.32
CA MET A 142 8.29 9.63 2.26
C MET A 142 9.69 10.24 2.13
N LYS A 143 10.75 9.51 2.49
CA LYS A 143 12.14 9.96 2.23
C LYS A 143 12.52 9.88 0.75
N GLN A 144 11.90 8.99 0.00
CA GLN A 144 12.24 8.75 -1.40
C GLN A 144 11.47 9.67 -2.36
N LYS A 145 10.20 9.93 -2.05
CA LYS A 145 9.32 10.75 -2.88
C LYS A 145 8.16 11.31 -2.04
N ASN A 146 7.65 12.46 -2.45
CA ASN A 146 6.43 13.05 -1.88
C ASN A 146 5.18 12.31 -2.40
N TRP A 147 4.89 11.17 -1.78
CA TRP A 147 3.68 10.39 -2.01
C TRP A 147 2.46 11.10 -1.40
N GLU A 148 1.35 11.10 -2.13
CA GLU A 148 0.11 11.77 -1.69
C GLU A 148 -0.83 10.80 -0.97
N CYS A 149 -0.75 9.53 -1.39
CA CYS A 149 -1.60 8.44 -0.94
C CYS A 149 -0.76 7.25 -0.50
N MET A 150 -1.14 6.64 0.62
CA MET A 150 -0.55 5.41 1.11
C MET A 150 -1.60 4.32 1.15
N VAL A 151 -1.28 3.20 0.51
CA VAL A 151 -2.08 1.98 0.58
C VAL A 151 -1.34 0.98 1.45
N PHE A 152 -1.90 0.67 2.60
CA PHE A 152 -1.39 -0.36 3.51
C PHE A 152 -2.01 -1.70 3.12
N HIS A 153 -1.16 -2.69 2.83
CA HIS A 153 -1.60 -3.85 2.07
C HIS A 153 -1.05 -5.16 2.63
N ASP A 154 -1.92 -6.09 2.99
CA ASP A 154 -1.51 -7.44 3.35
C ASP A 154 -1.02 -8.20 2.10
N ILE A 155 0.11 -8.90 2.21
CA ILE A 155 0.77 -9.60 1.09
C ILE A 155 -0.08 -10.73 0.47
N ASP A 156 -1.06 -11.24 1.22
CA ASP A 156 -1.90 -12.37 0.82
C ASP A 156 -3.25 -11.95 0.24
N LEU A 157 -3.58 -10.66 0.18
CA LEU A 157 -4.83 -10.19 -0.42
C LEU A 157 -4.59 -9.77 -1.87
N LEU A 158 -5.47 -10.20 -2.79
CA LEU A 158 -5.41 -9.82 -4.19
C LEU A 158 -6.78 -9.33 -4.66
N PRO A 159 -6.89 -8.11 -5.23
CA PRO A 159 -8.16 -7.57 -5.68
C PRO A 159 -8.67 -8.33 -6.91
N MET A 160 -9.99 -8.52 -6.98
CA MET A 160 -10.67 -9.28 -8.03
C MET A 160 -11.46 -8.38 -9.00
N ASP A 161 -11.28 -7.06 -8.90
CA ASP A 161 -11.93 -6.08 -9.78
C ASP A 161 -11.02 -4.87 -9.94
N ASP A 162 -10.68 -4.49 -11.18
CA ASP A 162 -9.74 -3.40 -11.42
C ASP A 162 -10.36 -2.00 -11.28
N ARG A 163 -11.68 -1.92 -11.11
CA ARG A 163 -12.40 -0.67 -10.72
C ARG A 163 -12.24 -0.35 -9.24
N ASN A 164 -11.66 -1.27 -8.46
CA ASN A 164 -11.25 -1.00 -7.09
C ASN A 164 -9.96 -0.14 -7.11
N LEU A 165 -10.11 1.17 -7.29
CA LEU A 165 -8.97 2.07 -7.52
C LEU A 165 -8.10 2.21 -6.27
N TYR A 166 -6.79 2.01 -6.42
CA TYR A 166 -5.78 2.15 -5.37
C TYR A 166 -5.39 3.61 -5.19
N THR A 167 -6.39 4.43 -4.87
CA THR A 167 -6.27 5.88 -4.67
C THR A 167 -6.96 6.29 -3.37
N CYS A 168 -6.57 7.43 -2.82
CA CYS A 168 -7.07 7.92 -1.56
C CYS A 168 -8.17 8.97 -1.79
N PRO A 169 -9.40 8.77 -1.29
CA PRO A 169 -10.42 9.82 -1.29
C PRO A 169 -10.27 10.72 -0.05
N ASP A 170 -11.14 11.71 0.07
CA ASP A 170 -11.17 12.65 1.21
C ASP A 170 -11.37 11.98 2.57
N GLN A 171 -11.90 10.76 2.56
CA GLN A 171 -12.10 9.91 3.73
C GLN A 171 -11.16 8.69 3.68
N PRO A 172 -10.64 8.20 4.81
CA PRO A 172 -9.88 6.96 4.85
C PRO A 172 -10.69 5.81 4.23
N ARG A 173 -10.08 5.05 3.32
CA ARG A 173 -10.78 4.00 2.57
C ARG A 173 -10.40 2.62 3.07
N HIS A 174 -11.40 1.81 3.44
CA HIS A 174 -11.22 0.37 3.57
C HIS A 174 -11.43 -0.27 2.19
N MET A 175 -10.42 -0.98 1.70
CA MET A 175 -10.35 -1.48 0.32
C MET A 175 -10.83 -2.92 0.24
N SER A 176 -10.45 -3.79 1.17
CA SER A 176 -10.79 -5.23 1.20
C SER A 176 -12.15 -5.53 1.83
N VAL A 177 -13.23 -4.99 1.27
CA VAL A 177 -14.59 -5.09 1.83
C VAL A 177 -15.14 -6.51 1.82
N ALA A 178 -14.86 -7.27 0.76
CA ALA A 178 -15.45 -8.59 0.53
C ALA A 178 -14.35 -9.61 0.19
N VAL A 179 -13.81 -10.28 1.20
CA VAL A 179 -12.78 -11.30 1.04
C VAL A 179 -13.41 -12.69 0.93
N ASP A 180 -12.91 -13.53 0.03
CA ASP A 180 -13.41 -14.90 -0.21
C ASP A 180 -13.45 -15.79 1.04
N THR A 181 -12.43 -15.73 1.89
CA THR A 181 -12.34 -16.49 3.16
C THR A 181 -13.37 -16.07 4.20
N PHE A 182 -13.97 -14.89 4.05
CA PHE A 182 -15.12 -14.42 4.83
C PHE A 182 -16.44 -14.55 4.06
N GLY A 183 -16.48 -15.35 2.99
CA GLY A 183 -17.67 -15.57 2.17
C GLY A 183 -18.12 -14.32 1.42
N PHE A 184 -17.17 -13.45 1.04
CA PHE A 184 -17.42 -12.15 0.39
C PHE A 184 -18.35 -11.23 1.20
N LYS A 185 -18.30 -11.33 2.53
CA LYS A 185 -19.06 -10.47 3.45
C LYS A 185 -18.11 -9.62 4.27
N LEU A 186 -18.55 -8.40 4.57
CA LEU A 186 -17.86 -7.52 5.50
C LEU A 186 -17.99 -8.12 6.92
N PRO A 187 -16.88 -8.45 7.62
CA PRO A 187 -16.96 -9.10 8.92
C PRO A 187 -17.71 -8.27 9.98
N TYR A 188 -17.45 -6.96 10.02
CA TYR A 188 -18.12 -6.00 10.89
C TYR A 188 -17.91 -4.57 10.35
N SER A 189 -18.76 -3.62 10.75
CA SER A 189 -18.83 -2.28 10.12
C SER A 189 -17.61 -1.39 10.33
N THR A 190 -16.86 -1.59 11.42
CA THR A 190 -15.68 -0.80 11.79
C THR A 190 -14.36 -1.37 11.27
N ILE A 191 -14.36 -2.54 10.61
CA ILE A 191 -13.13 -3.18 10.13
C ILE A 191 -12.35 -2.26 9.19
N PHE A 192 -11.04 -2.19 9.44
CA PHE A 192 -10.09 -1.41 8.65
C PHE A 192 -8.80 -2.19 8.31
N GLY A 193 -8.78 -3.49 8.62
CA GLY A 193 -7.68 -4.42 8.31
C GLY A 193 -7.67 -4.88 6.85
N GLY A 194 -6.73 -5.77 6.51
CA GLY A 194 -6.54 -6.24 5.15
C GLY A 194 -5.84 -5.20 4.27
N VAL A 195 -6.62 -4.45 3.50
CA VAL A 195 -6.13 -3.38 2.64
C VAL A 195 -6.87 -2.08 2.95
N SER A 196 -6.12 -1.01 3.18
CA SER A 196 -6.65 0.33 3.46
C SER A 196 -5.85 1.41 2.74
N ALA A 197 -6.48 2.54 2.44
CA ALA A 197 -5.85 3.68 1.79
C ALA A 197 -6.10 4.97 2.57
N MET A 198 -5.04 5.73 2.80
CA MET A 198 -5.07 7.00 3.54
C MET A 198 -4.16 8.03 2.85
N THR A 199 -4.61 9.28 2.76
CA THR A 199 -3.74 10.38 2.34
C THR A 199 -2.65 10.63 3.37
N GLU A 200 -1.54 11.25 2.96
CA GLU A 200 -0.49 11.70 3.88
C GLU A 200 -1.08 12.48 5.07
N LYS A 201 -1.98 13.42 4.76
CA LYS A 201 -2.64 14.26 5.75
C LYS A 201 -3.49 13.45 6.73
N GLN A 202 -4.32 12.52 6.24
CA GLN A 202 -5.13 11.65 7.10
C GLN A 202 -4.26 10.83 8.04
N PHE A 203 -3.18 10.23 7.53
CA PHE A 203 -2.29 9.38 8.31
C PHE A 203 -1.55 10.15 9.41
N ARG A 204 -1.01 11.33 9.09
CA ARG A 204 -0.37 12.20 10.07
C ARG A 204 -1.36 12.72 11.12
N MET A 205 -2.60 13.01 10.73
CA MET A 205 -3.62 13.53 11.64
C MET A 205 -3.97 12.56 12.77
N VAL A 206 -3.90 11.24 12.52
CA VAL A 206 -4.14 10.20 13.54
C VAL A 206 -2.86 9.71 14.22
N ASN A 207 -1.72 10.33 13.94
CA ASN A 207 -0.39 9.93 14.42
C ASN A 207 -0.03 8.47 14.04
N GLY A 208 -0.39 8.05 12.83
CA GLY A 208 -0.12 6.69 12.32
C GLY A 208 -0.79 5.55 13.11
N PHE A 209 -0.36 4.32 12.86
CA PHE A 209 -0.82 3.13 13.59
C PHE A 209 -0.18 3.04 14.99
N SER A 210 -0.81 2.32 15.93
CA SER A 210 -0.17 1.99 17.20
C SER A 210 0.97 0.98 17.02
N ASN A 211 2.15 1.29 17.59
CA ASN A 211 3.29 0.37 17.62
C ASN A 211 3.18 -0.72 18.69
N ALA A 212 2.13 -0.72 19.52
CA ALA A 212 2.02 -1.59 20.69
C ALA A 212 1.47 -3.00 20.38
N PHE A 213 0.95 -3.23 19.18
CA PHE A 213 0.33 -4.49 18.81
C PHE A 213 1.36 -5.50 18.28
N TRP A 214 1.81 -6.37 19.18
CA TRP A 214 2.70 -7.49 18.87
C TRP A 214 1.90 -8.78 18.70
N GLY A 215 2.06 -9.46 17.55
CA GLY A 215 1.26 -10.62 17.18
C GLY A 215 -0.07 -10.24 16.52
N TRP A 216 -0.92 -11.23 16.25
CA TRP A 216 -2.13 -11.03 15.45
C TRP A 216 -3.28 -10.37 16.22
N GLY A 217 -3.75 -9.24 15.69
CA GLY A 217 -5.06 -8.63 15.91
C GLY A 217 -5.08 -7.38 16.79
N GLY A 218 -6.07 -6.52 16.51
CA GLY A 218 -6.44 -5.34 17.31
C GLY A 218 -5.86 -4.03 16.81
N GLU A 219 -4.84 -4.06 15.95
CA GLU A 219 -4.17 -2.86 15.46
C GLU A 219 -5.01 -2.09 14.42
N ASP A 220 -5.81 -2.81 13.64
CA ASP A 220 -6.75 -2.26 12.66
C ASP A 220 -7.99 -1.66 13.33
N ASP A 221 -8.46 -2.28 14.41
CA ASP A 221 -9.52 -1.74 15.27
C ASP A 221 -9.05 -0.45 15.99
N ASP A 222 -7.81 -0.42 16.50
CA ASP A 222 -7.20 0.80 17.06
C ASP A 222 -7.14 1.93 16.01
N MET A 223 -6.69 1.63 14.79
CA MET A 223 -6.71 2.62 13.70
C MET A 223 -8.13 3.12 13.40
N SER A 224 -9.11 2.22 13.32
CA SER A 224 -10.52 2.58 13.13
C SER A 224 -11.02 3.55 14.22
N ASN A 225 -10.65 3.30 15.48
CA ASN A 225 -10.98 4.17 16.60
C ASN A 225 -10.30 5.54 16.51
N ARG A 226 -9.01 5.60 16.12
CA ARG A 226 -8.29 6.87 15.91
C ARG A 226 -8.92 7.71 14.81
N LEU A 227 -9.28 7.09 13.68
CA LEU A 227 -9.96 7.75 12.57
C LEU A 227 -11.29 8.35 13.03
N LYS A 228 -12.09 7.57 13.76
CA LYS A 228 -13.37 8.03 14.32
C LYS A 228 -13.17 9.19 15.31
N HIS A 229 -12.14 9.12 16.14
CA HIS A 229 -11.84 10.15 17.15
C HIS A 229 -11.56 11.52 16.52
N VAL A 230 -10.88 11.56 15.37
CA VAL A 230 -10.61 12.81 14.63
C VAL A 230 -11.72 13.19 13.63
N GLY A 231 -12.86 12.49 13.65
CA GLY A 231 -14.04 12.81 12.87
C GLY A 231 -14.08 12.24 11.44
N PHE A 232 -13.17 11.32 11.09
CA PHE A 232 -13.26 10.60 9.83
C PHE A 232 -14.28 9.46 9.89
N HIS A 233 -14.84 9.12 8.73
CA HIS A 233 -15.61 7.90 8.53
C HIS A 233 -14.95 7.01 7.47
N ILE A 234 -15.16 5.70 7.57
CA ILE A 234 -14.53 4.74 6.65
C ILE A 234 -15.31 4.73 5.33
N ALA A 235 -14.65 5.19 4.25
CA ALA A 235 -15.15 5.05 2.89
C ALA A 235 -14.92 3.63 2.37
N ARG A 236 -15.85 3.13 1.55
CA ARG A 236 -15.76 1.80 0.93
C ARG A 236 -16.32 1.86 -0.48
N TYR A 237 -15.70 1.11 -1.39
CA TYR A 237 -16.37 0.79 -2.65
C TYR A 237 -17.52 -0.19 -2.39
N PRO A 238 -18.51 -0.25 -3.31
CA PRO A 238 -19.53 -1.30 -3.30
C PRO A 238 -18.93 -2.71 -3.24
N VAL A 239 -19.64 -3.63 -2.58
CA VAL A 239 -19.21 -5.03 -2.35
C VAL A 239 -18.86 -5.77 -3.65
N ASN A 240 -19.51 -5.45 -4.77
CA ASN A 240 -19.23 -6.07 -6.05
C ASN A 240 -17.91 -5.61 -6.70
N ILE A 241 -17.34 -4.48 -6.26
CA ILE A 241 -16.05 -3.94 -6.73
C ILE A 241 -14.95 -4.28 -5.74
N ALA A 242 -15.19 -4.10 -4.43
CA ALA A 242 -14.18 -4.31 -3.39
C ALA A 242 -13.99 -5.79 -2.99
N ARG A 243 -13.94 -6.69 -3.97
CA ARG A 243 -13.74 -8.13 -3.78
C ARG A 243 -12.26 -8.48 -3.79
N TYR A 244 -11.87 -9.35 -2.88
CA TYR A 244 -10.51 -9.86 -2.77
C TYR A 244 -10.51 -11.37 -2.62
N THR A 245 -9.46 -12.01 -3.14
CA THR A 245 -9.09 -13.37 -2.80
C THR A 245 -7.92 -13.36 -1.82
N MET A 246 -7.93 -14.26 -0.85
CA MET A 246 -6.86 -14.44 0.12
C MET A 246 -6.01 -15.67 -0.25
N LEU A 247 -4.71 -15.46 -0.45
CA LEU A 247 -3.75 -16.53 -0.65
C LEU A 247 -3.67 -17.40 0.61
N SER A 248 -3.81 -18.71 0.42
CA SER A 248 -3.79 -19.66 1.53
C SER A 248 -2.48 -19.61 2.31
N HIS A 249 -2.59 -19.58 3.64
CA HIS A 249 -1.47 -19.73 4.57
C HIS A 249 -1.93 -20.31 5.91
N LYS A 250 -0.98 -20.77 6.73
CA LYS A 250 -1.26 -21.17 8.11
C LYS A 250 -1.71 -19.93 8.90
N LYS A 251 -2.92 -19.97 9.48
CA LYS A 251 -3.42 -18.88 10.33
C LYS A 251 -2.57 -18.77 11.61
N GLU A 252 -2.25 -17.54 11.99
CA GLU A 252 -1.58 -17.28 13.25
C GLU A 252 -2.53 -17.44 14.44
N LYS A 253 -1.97 -17.75 15.61
CA LYS A 253 -2.75 -17.76 16.86
C LYS A 253 -2.99 -16.32 17.29
N ALA A 254 -4.25 -16.00 17.58
CA ALA A 254 -4.62 -14.67 18.03
C ALA A 254 -3.89 -14.28 19.32
N ASN A 255 -3.42 -13.03 19.41
CA ASN A 255 -2.83 -12.53 20.64
C ASN A 255 -3.95 -12.42 21.71
N PRO A 256 -3.80 -13.04 22.89
CA PRO A 256 -4.76 -12.89 23.99
C PRO A 256 -4.99 -11.45 24.43
N LYS A 257 -3.98 -10.57 24.24
CA LYS A 257 -4.02 -9.13 24.55
C LYS A 257 -4.49 -8.25 23.39
N ARG A 258 -5.13 -8.83 22.36
CA ARG A 258 -5.65 -8.09 21.19
C ARG A 258 -6.88 -7.26 21.50
N ALA A 259 -7.63 -7.62 22.54
CA ALA A 259 -8.64 -6.74 23.09
C ALA A 259 -7.86 -5.60 23.76
N ALA A 260 -8.00 -4.39 23.24
CA ALA A 260 -7.52 -3.21 23.93
C ALA A 260 -8.37 -3.03 25.19
N ASP A 261 -8.03 -3.77 26.25
CA ASP A 261 -8.37 -3.37 27.59
C ASP A 261 -7.70 -2.00 27.77
N ASP A 262 -8.52 -0.94 27.71
CA ASP A 262 -8.18 0.43 28.04
C ASP A 262 -7.52 1.28 26.93
N CYS A 263 -8.21 1.48 25.81
CA CYS A 263 -8.03 2.71 25.02
C CYS A 263 -8.52 3.92 25.84
N ARG A 264 -7.71 4.39 26.82
CA ARG A 264 -7.86 5.75 27.35
C ARG A 264 -7.22 6.71 26.36
N PHE A 265 -8.07 7.41 25.63
CA PHE A 265 -7.71 8.62 24.90
C PHE A 265 -7.52 9.77 25.89
#